data_AF-A0A1D6L195-F1
#
_entry.id   AF-A0A1D6L195-F1
#
_cell.length_a   1.000
_cell.length_b   1.000
_cell.length_c   1.000
_cell.angle_alpha   90.00
_cell.angle_beta   90.00
_cell.angle_gamma   90.00
#
_symmetry.space_group_name_H-M   'P 1'
#
loop_
_entity.id
_entity.type
_entity.pdbx_description
1 polymer ?
#
loop_
_entity_poly.entity_id
_entity_poly.type
_entity_poly.pdbx_seq_one_letter_code
_entity_poly.pdbx_strand_id
1 'polypeptide(L)'
;MVVPLSMMAHMNQILQLRLFELNSKVLLHFFYSRLVPLVLLLVEGSTPIYIGEHGWEMLLVVKKATQEAGSKFELLGFASVHNFYHYPESIRLRISQILVLPPYQGEGHGLGLLEAINYIAQSENIYDVTIESPSDYLQYVRSSIDCLCLLMFDPIKPALGAIVSSLKETNLSKRAQSLRMVPPVDLMETVR
;
A
#
# COMPACT_ATOMS: atom_id res chain seq x y z
N MET A 1 -1.10 11.05 11.59
CA MET A 1 -2.32 11.47 10.88
C MET A 1 -3.30 10.31 10.93
N VAL A 2 -4.38 10.41 11.72
CA VAL A 2 -5.31 9.28 11.91
C VAL A 2 -6.11 9.10 10.63
N VAL A 3 -5.85 8.01 9.88
CA VAL A 3 -6.82 7.54 8.88
C VAL A 3 -8.13 7.33 9.64
N PRO A 4 -9.22 8.04 9.31
CA PRO A 4 -10.44 7.98 10.10
C PRO A 4 -10.95 6.52 10.16
N LEU A 5 -11.25 6.04 11.35
CA LEU A 5 -11.89 4.73 11.60
C LEU A 5 -13.16 4.52 10.74
N SER A 6 -13.78 5.61 10.28
CA SER A 6 -14.95 5.60 9.40
C SER A 6 -14.66 5.08 7.97
N MET A 7 -13.43 5.21 7.47
CA MET A 7 -13.04 4.62 6.18
C MET A 7 -12.87 3.09 6.29
N MET A 8 -12.39 2.61 7.44
CA MET A 8 -12.30 1.17 7.75
C MET A 8 -13.68 0.52 7.95
N ALA A 9 -14.65 1.26 8.49
CA ALA A 9 -15.99 0.74 8.76
C ALA A 9 -16.82 0.45 7.50
N HIS A 10 -16.59 1.20 6.40
CA HIS A 10 -17.36 1.00 5.17
C HIS A 10 -16.85 -0.15 4.29
N MET A 11 -15.55 -0.49 4.37
CA MET A 11 -14.99 -1.66 3.66
C MET A 11 -15.30 -3.00 4.34
N ASN A 12 -15.59 -2.99 5.65
CA ASN A 12 -15.96 -4.19 6.41
C ASN A 12 -17.30 -4.84 5.99
N GLN A 13 -18.08 -4.19 5.11
CA GLN A 13 -19.39 -4.69 4.71
C GLN A 13 -19.41 -5.48 3.40
N ILE A 14 -18.31 -5.51 2.62
CA ILE A 14 -18.27 -6.24 1.34
C ILE A 14 -17.21 -7.35 1.29
N LEU A 15 -16.14 -7.27 2.08
CA LEU A 15 -15.16 -8.36 2.17
C LEU A 15 -14.68 -8.47 3.62
N GLN A 16 -14.86 -9.63 4.25
CA GLN A 16 -14.16 -9.96 5.51
C GLN A 16 -12.68 -10.15 5.20
N LEU A 17 -11.99 -9.07 4.84
CA LEU A 17 -10.55 -9.03 4.62
C LEU A 17 -9.89 -9.22 5.99
N ARG A 18 -9.34 -10.41 6.23
CA ARG A 18 -8.48 -10.63 7.39
C ARG A 18 -7.04 -10.61 6.95
N LEU A 19 -6.33 -9.59 7.41
CA LEU A 19 -4.89 -9.55 7.37
C LEU A 19 -4.36 -10.57 8.38
N PHE A 20 -3.51 -11.48 7.91
CA PHE A 20 -2.75 -12.35 8.79
C PHE A 20 -1.28 -12.00 8.65
N GLU A 21 -0.63 -11.78 9.79
CA GLU A 21 0.81 -11.70 9.90
C GLU A 21 1.34 -13.11 10.24
N LEU A 22 2.26 -13.62 9.43
CA LEU A 22 2.85 -14.95 9.62
C LEU A 22 4.15 -14.86 10.43
N ASN A 23 4.03 -14.91 11.76
CA ASN A 23 5.18 -14.78 12.69
C ASN A 23 5.99 -16.07 12.86
N SER A 24 5.50 -17.21 12.35
CA SER A 24 6.25 -18.47 12.36
C SER A 24 7.03 -18.62 11.07
N LYS A 25 8.37 -18.57 11.16
CA LYS A 25 9.28 -18.77 10.02
C LYS A 25 8.99 -20.07 9.25
N VAL A 26 8.61 -21.14 9.94
CA VAL A 26 8.29 -22.44 9.33
C VAL A 26 7.02 -22.37 8.49
N LEU A 27 5.96 -21.75 9.03
CA LEU A 27 4.69 -21.58 8.32
C LEU A 27 4.85 -20.62 7.14
N LEU A 28 5.57 -19.52 7.35
CA LEU A 28 5.88 -18.55 6.31
C LEU A 28 6.65 -19.21 5.15
N HIS A 29 7.67 -20.01 5.46
CA HIS A 29 8.45 -20.75 4.46
C HIS A 29 7.58 -21.71 3.65
N PHE A 30 6.81 -22.55 4.34
CA PHE A 30 5.93 -23.52 3.67
C PHE A 30 4.90 -22.82 2.79
N PHE A 31 4.28 -21.77 3.29
CA PHE A 31 3.26 -21.02 2.57
C PHE A 31 3.85 -20.31 1.35
N TYR A 32 4.94 -19.56 1.52
CA TYR A 32 5.58 -18.85 0.42
C TYR A 32 6.09 -19.80 -0.67
N SER A 33 6.60 -20.98 -0.31
CA SER A 33 7.06 -21.96 -1.30
C SER A 33 5.99 -22.31 -2.35
N ARG A 34 4.71 -22.23 -1.96
CA ARG A 34 3.56 -22.47 -2.85
C ARG A 34 3.19 -21.25 -3.70
N LEU A 35 3.61 -20.06 -3.28
CA LEU A 35 3.40 -18.80 -4.00
C LEU A 35 4.51 -18.50 -5.01
N VAL A 36 5.73 -19.01 -4.79
CA VAL A 36 6.88 -18.78 -5.67
C VAL A 36 6.56 -18.97 -7.16
N PRO A 37 5.90 -20.05 -7.61
CA PRO A 37 5.58 -20.21 -9.02
C PRO A 37 4.65 -19.12 -9.56
N LEU A 38 3.71 -18.64 -8.75
CA LEU A 38 2.78 -17.57 -9.13
C LEU A 38 3.50 -16.23 -9.23
N VAL A 39 4.42 -15.96 -8.29
CA VAL A 39 5.25 -14.75 -8.31
C VAL A 39 6.11 -14.71 -9.56
N LEU A 40 6.85 -15.79 -9.83
CA LEU A 40 7.72 -15.88 -11.00
C LEU A 40 6.96 -15.76 -12.33
N LEU A 41 5.70 -16.21 -12.37
CA LEU A 41 4.86 -16.14 -13.56
C LEU A 41 4.18 -14.78 -13.76
N LEU A 42 3.77 -14.14 -12.67
CA LEU A 42 2.85 -12.99 -12.71
C LEU A 42 3.49 -11.66 -12.32
N VAL A 43 4.67 -11.69 -11.71
CA VAL A 43 5.42 -10.49 -11.30
C VAL A 43 6.73 -10.44 -12.07
N GLU A 44 6.78 -9.55 -13.05
CA GLU A 44 7.95 -9.35 -13.91
C GLU A 44 9.18 -8.96 -13.08
N GLY A 45 10.33 -9.57 -13.40
CA GLY A 45 11.60 -9.29 -12.70
C GLY A 45 11.65 -9.80 -11.25
N SER A 46 10.63 -10.53 -10.79
CA SER A 46 10.61 -11.07 -9.44
C SER A 46 11.63 -12.18 -9.24
N THR A 47 12.17 -12.24 -8.02
CA THR A 47 13.03 -13.34 -7.57
C THR A 47 12.49 -13.88 -6.25
N PRO A 48 12.64 -15.19 -5.95
CA PRO A 48 12.15 -15.73 -4.68
C PRO A 48 12.86 -15.08 -3.48
N ILE A 49 12.10 -14.65 -2.47
CA ILE A 49 12.67 -14.07 -1.25
C ILE A 49 13.34 -15.15 -0.38
N TYR A 50 14.38 -14.77 0.35
CA TYR A 50 15.08 -15.67 1.26
C TYR A 50 14.52 -15.59 2.68
N ILE A 51 13.57 -16.48 2.99
CA ILE A 51 12.84 -16.51 4.29
C ILE A 51 13.73 -16.83 5.50
N GLY A 52 14.97 -17.30 5.27
CA GLY A 52 15.93 -17.48 6.36
C GLY A 52 16.38 -16.16 7.00
N GLU A 53 16.34 -15.07 6.24
CA GLU A 53 16.73 -13.72 6.69
C GLU A 53 15.72 -13.14 7.69
N HIS A 54 16.19 -12.29 8.60
CA HIS A 54 15.33 -11.57 9.54
C HIS A 54 14.65 -10.37 8.86
N GLY A 55 13.48 -9.99 9.38
CA GLY A 55 12.76 -8.79 8.93
C GLY A 55 11.77 -9.01 7.79
N TRP A 56 11.59 -10.24 7.31
CA TRP A 56 10.55 -10.59 6.35
C TRP A 56 9.21 -10.85 7.03
N GLU A 57 8.19 -10.16 6.55
CA GLU A 57 6.81 -10.34 6.95
C GLU A 57 5.94 -10.55 5.70
N MET A 58 4.77 -11.17 5.90
CA MET A 58 3.81 -11.39 4.83
C MET A 58 2.41 -11.05 5.31
N LEU A 59 1.74 -10.25 4.49
CA LEU A 59 0.36 -9.85 4.66
C LEU A 59 -0.49 -10.63 3.68
N LEU A 60 -1.57 -11.22 4.17
CA LEU A 60 -2.50 -12.01 3.36
C LEU A 60 -3.84 -11.32 3.24
N VAL A 61 -4.45 -11.40 2.07
CA VAL A 61 -5.88 -11.14 1.89
C VAL A 61 -6.58 -12.47 1.76
N VAL A 62 -7.48 -12.77 2.69
CA VAL A 62 -8.27 -13.98 2.63
C VAL A 62 -9.77 -13.70 2.72
N LYS A 63 -10.56 -14.56 2.08
CA LYS A 63 -12.01 -14.62 2.18
C LYS A 63 -12.41 -15.82 3.03
N LYS A 64 -13.27 -15.62 4.02
CA LYS A 64 -13.85 -16.72 4.80
C LYS A 64 -14.93 -17.42 3.98
N ALA A 65 -14.86 -18.75 3.86
CA ALA A 65 -15.92 -19.54 3.24
C ALA A 65 -17.16 -19.56 4.15
N THR A 66 -18.31 -19.21 3.58
CA THR A 66 -19.56 -18.98 4.35
C THR A 66 -20.33 -20.26 4.69
N GLN A 67 -19.98 -21.42 4.11
CA GLN A 67 -20.90 -22.58 4.05
C GLN A 67 -20.44 -23.87 4.75
N GLU A 68 -19.31 -23.91 5.45
CA GLU A 68 -18.86 -25.14 6.11
C GLU A 68 -18.64 -24.96 7.61
N ALA A 69 -18.92 -26.01 8.40
CA ALA A 69 -18.73 -26.07 9.85
C ALA A 69 -17.26 -25.95 10.32
N GLY A 70 -16.34 -25.64 9.39
CA GLY A 70 -14.94 -25.33 9.65
C GLY A 70 -14.57 -23.96 9.05
N SER A 71 -13.65 -23.25 9.69
CA SER A 71 -13.13 -21.98 9.17
C SER A 71 -12.20 -22.23 7.97
N LYS A 72 -12.77 -22.46 6.79
CA LYS A 72 -12.02 -22.47 5.53
C LYS A 72 -11.78 -21.03 5.06
N PHE A 73 -10.54 -20.75 4.66
CA PHE A 73 -10.12 -19.46 4.11
C PHE A 73 -9.61 -19.65 2.69
N GLU A 74 -10.03 -18.76 1.80
CA GLU A 74 -9.59 -18.67 0.40
C GLU A 74 -8.62 -17.50 0.29
N LEU A 75 -7.43 -17.74 -0.27
CA LEU A 75 -6.43 -16.69 -0.48
C LEU A 75 -6.82 -15.88 -1.73
N LEU A 76 -6.95 -14.57 -1.57
CA LEU A 76 -7.22 -13.64 -2.67
C LEU A 76 -5.95 -12.96 -3.18
N GLY A 77 -4.98 -12.74 -2.30
CA GLY A 77 -3.73 -12.06 -2.62
C GLY A 77 -2.81 -11.97 -1.41
N PHE A 78 -1.60 -11.47 -1.63
CA PHE A 78 -0.63 -11.27 -0.57
C PHE A 78 0.34 -10.13 -0.90
N ALA A 79 1.06 -9.67 0.13
CA ALA A 79 2.24 -8.85 0.00
C ALA A 79 3.36 -9.40 0.90
N SER A 80 4.59 -9.40 0.40
CA SER A 80 5.80 -9.60 1.21
C SER A 80 6.46 -8.25 1.45
N VAL A 81 6.79 -7.99 2.71
CA VAL A 81 7.40 -6.74 3.15
C VAL A 81 8.65 -7.05 3.95
N HIS A 82 9.64 -6.14 3.88
CA HIS A 82 10.90 -6.27 4.60
C HIS A 82 11.23 -4.99 5.37
N ASN A 83 11.65 -5.17 6.62
CA ASN A 83 12.08 -4.10 7.51
C ASN A 83 13.57 -3.78 7.29
N PHE A 84 13.83 -2.70 6.55
CA PHE A 84 15.18 -2.18 6.34
C PHE A 84 15.55 -1.20 7.45
N TYR A 85 16.79 -1.30 7.93
CA TYR A 85 17.36 -0.29 8.79
C TYR A 85 17.47 1.05 8.04
N HIS A 86 16.97 2.11 8.66
CA HIS A 86 17.11 3.48 8.21
C HIS A 86 17.88 4.27 9.26
N TYR A 87 19.05 4.78 8.88
CA TYR A 87 19.89 5.58 9.76
C TYR A 87 19.17 6.87 10.19
N PRO A 88 19.29 7.34 11.45
CA PRO A 88 20.15 6.79 12.51
C PRO A 88 19.53 5.64 13.31
N GLU A 89 18.23 5.65 13.59
CA GLU A 89 17.60 4.65 14.47
C GLU A 89 16.12 4.45 14.11
N SER A 90 15.80 4.29 12.82
CA SER A 90 14.43 4.01 12.39
C SER A 90 14.37 2.86 11.41
N ILE A 91 13.15 2.50 11.02
CA ILE A 91 12.87 1.41 10.08
C ILE A 91 12.24 2.01 8.83
N ARG A 92 12.65 1.51 7.66
CA ARG A 92 11.99 1.70 6.37
C ARG A 92 11.35 0.39 5.97
N LEU A 93 10.05 0.41 5.73
CA LEU A 93 9.35 -0.77 5.24
C LEU A 93 9.46 -0.81 3.71
N ARG A 94 9.85 -1.95 3.16
CA ARG A 94 9.90 -2.15 1.70
C ARG A 94 8.98 -3.29 1.29
N ILE A 95 7.99 -2.98 0.46
CA ILE A 95 7.19 -3.99 -0.23
C ILE A 95 8.07 -4.60 -1.31
N SER A 96 8.41 -5.88 -1.19
CA SER A 96 9.22 -6.58 -2.19
C SER A 96 8.35 -7.21 -3.27
N GLN A 97 7.25 -7.86 -2.87
CA GLN A 97 6.32 -8.50 -3.79
C GLN A 97 4.90 -8.24 -3.34
N ILE A 98 4.02 -7.87 -4.27
CA ILE A 98 2.58 -7.74 -4.02
C ILE A 98 1.83 -8.34 -5.20
N LEU A 99 0.87 -9.22 -4.90
CA LEU A 99 0.11 -9.91 -5.92
C LEU A 99 -1.31 -10.17 -5.42
N VAL A 100 -2.29 -9.68 -6.17
CA VAL A 100 -3.67 -10.17 -6.12
C VAL A 100 -3.79 -11.28 -7.16
N LEU A 101 -4.31 -12.45 -6.76
CA LEU A 101 -4.44 -13.57 -7.68
C LEU A 101 -5.36 -13.18 -8.84
N PRO A 102 -5.07 -13.63 -10.08
CA PRO A 102 -5.76 -13.17 -11.28
C PRO A 102 -7.30 -13.17 -11.21
N PRO A 103 -7.97 -14.19 -10.63
CA PRO A 103 -9.43 -14.22 -10.56
C PRO A 103 -10.07 -13.11 -9.70
N TYR A 104 -9.31 -12.47 -8.82
CA TYR A 104 -9.82 -11.46 -7.88
C TYR A 104 -9.28 -10.05 -8.18
N GLN A 105 -8.60 -9.85 -9.31
CA GLN A 105 -8.11 -8.52 -9.68
C GLN A 105 -9.26 -7.58 -10.04
N GLY A 106 -9.07 -6.27 -9.85
CA GLY A 106 -10.08 -5.25 -10.14
C GLY A 106 -11.15 -5.05 -9.06
N GLU A 107 -11.13 -5.83 -7.97
CA GLU A 107 -12.10 -5.76 -6.87
C GLU A 107 -11.62 -4.93 -5.65
N GLY A 108 -10.47 -4.27 -5.75
CA GLY A 108 -9.92 -3.42 -4.68
C GLY A 108 -9.04 -4.14 -3.65
N HIS A 109 -8.79 -5.45 -3.77
CA HIS A 109 -7.92 -6.17 -2.80
C HIS A 109 -6.48 -5.63 -2.74
N GLY A 110 -5.93 -5.20 -3.88
CA GLY A 110 -4.59 -4.61 -3.96
C GLY A 110 -4.52 -3.23 -3.28
N LEU A 111 -5.59 -2.44 -3.39
CA LEU A 111 -5.76 -1.19 -2.66
C LEU A 111 -5.77 -1.47 -1.15
N GLY A 112 -6.59 -2.43 -0.71
CA GLY A 112 -6.69 -2.81 0.70
C GLY A 112 -5.38 -3.32 1.30
N LEU A 113 -4.55 -4.05 0.52
CA LEU A 113 -3.19 -4.43 0.94
C LEU A 113 -2.32 -3.20 1.19
N LEU A 114 -2.29 -2.24 0.26
CA LEU A 114 -1.49 -1.03 0.40
C LEU A 114 -1.97 -0.15 1.55
N GLU A 115 -3.28 -0.03 1.75
CA GLU A 115 -3.86 0.70 2.89
C GLU A 115 -3.48 0.05 4.22
N ALA A 116 -3.53 -1.28 4.31
CA ALA A 116 -3.11 -2.01 5.52
C ALA A 116 -1.63 -1.81 5.81
N ILE A 117 -0.76 -1.87 4.79
CA ILE A 117 0.68 -1.62 4.93
C ILE A 117 0.94 -0.20 5.42
N ASN A 118 0.27 0.80 4.84
CA ASN A 118 0.38 2.19 5.27
C ASN A 118 -0.12 2.39 6.71
N TYR A 119 -1.17 1.68 7.11
CA TYR A 119 -1.67 1.71 8.49
C TYR A 119 -0.64 1.13 9.46
N ILE A 120 -0.07 -0.04 9.15
CA ILE A 120 0.99 -0.68 9.97
C ILE A 120 2.17 0.28 10.12
N ALA A 121 2.65 0.83 9.01
CA ALA A 121 3.77 1.77 8.99
C ALA A 121 3.51 2.99 9.89
N GLN A 122 2.30 3.54 9.86
CA GLN A 122 1.93 4.65 10.74
C GLN A 122 1.82 4.22 12.21
N SER A 123 1.23 3.06 12.49
CA SER A 123 1.03 2.57 13.86
C SER A 123 2.33 2.20 14.56
N GLU A 124 3.33 1.75 13.80
CA GLU A 124 4.63 1.31 14.30
C GLU A 124 5.71 2.40 14.17
N ASN A 125 5.33 3.61 13.75
CA ASN A 125 6.25 4.73 13.56
C ASN A 125 7.41 4.38 12.60
N ILE A 126 7.09 3.65 11.53
CA ILE A 126 8.00 3.37 10.42
C ILE A 126 8.22 4.67 9.64
N TYR A 127 9.47 4.93 9.27
CA TYR A 127 9.90 6.16 8.62
C TYR A 127 9.21 6.39 7.26
N ASP A 128 9.20 5.38 6.39
CA ASP A 128 8.51 5.42 5.12
C ASP A 128 8.21 4.01 4.57
N VAL A 129 7.35 3.97 3.55
CA VAL A 129 7.02 2.75 2.79
C VAL A 129 7.54 2.88 1.36
N THR A 130 8.40 1.96 0.97
CA THR A 130 8.98 1.86 -0.37
C THR A 130 8.47 0.61 -1.08
N ILE A 131 8.55 0.58 -2.42
CA ILE A 131 8.18 -0.60 -3.22
C ILE A 131 9.34 -0.93 -4.15
N GLU A 132 9.73 -2.20 -4.17
CA GLU A 132 10.75 -2.71 -5.07
C GLU A 132 10.22 -2.82 -6.50
N SER A 133 10.83 -2.08 -7.44
CA SER A 133 10.53 -2.13 -8.88
C SER A 133 9.02 -2.19 -9.23
N PRO A 134 8.20 -1.20 -8.78
CA PRO A 134 6.75 -1.28 -8.94
C PRO A 134 6.34 -1.22 -10.41
N SER A 135 5.39 -2.08 -10.82
CA SER A 135 4.78 -2.00 -12.14
C SER A 135 3.98 -0.70 -12.31
N ASP A 136 3.75 -0.26 -13.55
CA ASP A 136 2.96 0.95 -13.85
C ASP A 136 1.57 0.89 -13.23
N TYR A 137 0.94 -0.28 -13.25
CA TYR A 137 -0.37 -0.49 -12.62
C TYR A 137 -0.30 -0.31 -11.10
N LEU A 138 0.73 -0.87 -10.45
CA LEU A 138 0.91 -0.70 -9.00
C LEU A 138 1.20 0.76 -8.63
N GLN A 139 2.00 1.46 -9.44
CA GLN A 139 2.24 2.90 -9.27
C GLN A 139 0.96 3.72 -9.38
N TYR A 140 0.06 3.36 -10.29
CA TYR A 140 -1.27 4.00 -10.41
C TYR A 140 -2.12 3.78 -9.15
N VAL A 141 -2.20 2.55 -8.64
CA VAL A 141 -2.96 2.25 -7.41
C VAL A 141 -2.36 2.99 -6.22
N ARG A 142 -1.03 3.01 -6.07
CA ARG A 142 -0.33 3.78 -5.03
C ARG A 142 -0.65 5.27 -5.12
N SER A 143 -0.54 5.85 -6.32
CA SER A 143 -0.83 7.27 -6.55
C SER A 143 -2.26 7.64 -6.18
N SER A 144 -3.21 6.71 -6.36
CA SER A 144 -4.61 6.90 -5.98
C SER A 144 -4.77 7.02 -4.46
N ILE A 145 -4.09 6.16 -3.69
CA ILE A 145 -4.06 6.23 -2.22
C ILE A 145 -3.36 7.51 -1.76
N ASP A 146 -2.19 7.80 -2.31
CA ASP A 146 -1.39 8.98 -1.93
C ASP A 146 -2.19 10.27 -2.16
N CYS A 147 -2.92 10.39 -3.28
CA CYS A 147 -3.83 11.50 -3.52
C CYS A 147 -4.92 11.63 -2.43
N LEU A 148 -5.56 10.52 -2.03
CA LEU A 148 -6.57 10.52 -0.98
C LEU A 148 -5.98 10.95 0.36
N CYS A 149 -4.80 10.43 0.72
CA CYS A 149 -4.08 10.81 1.93
C CYS A 149 -3.74 12.31 1.94
N LEU A 150 -3.25 12.85 0.81
CA LEU A 150 -2.93 14.27 0.67
C LEU A 150 -4.18 15.16 0.79
N LEU A 151 -5.33 14.74 0.26
CA LEU A 151 -6.58 15.49 0.42
C LEU A 151 -7.04 15.57 1.88
N MET A 152 -6.71 14.56 2.69
CA MET A 152 -7.00 14.56 4.12
C MET A 152 -5.95 15.31 4.96
N PHE A 153 -4.76 15.59 4.42
CA PHE A 153 -3.68 16.23 5.15
C PHE A 153 -3.91 17.74 5.28
N ASP A 154 -4.33 18.20 6.46
CA ASP A 154 -4.69 19.61 6.70
C ASP A 154 -3.63 20.63 6.25
N PRO A 155 -2.32 20.43 6.49
CA PRO A 155 -1.30 21.40 6.11
C PRO A 155 -1.21 21.68 4.60
N ILE A 156 -1.57 20.73 3.72
CA ILE A 156 -1.51 20.97 2.27
C ILE A 156 -2.74 21.70 1.71
N LYS A 157 -3.85 21.74 2.47
CA LYS A 157 -5.12 22.31 2.01
C LYS A 157 -5.02 23.79 1.56
N PRO A 158 -4.29 24.69 2.25
CA PRO A 158 -4.13 26.07 1.79
C PRO A 158 -3.42 26.18 0.44
N ALA A 159 -2.32 25.43 0.27
CA ALA A 159 -1.57 25.39 -0.99
C ALA A 159 -2.43 24.83 -2.13
N LEU A 160 -3.16 23.75 -1.88
CA LEU A 160 -4.09 23.17 -2.84
C LEU A 160 -5.24 24.13 -3.19
N GLY A 161 -5.78 24.84 -2.20
CA GLY A 161 -6.82 25.84 -2.41
C GLY A 161 -6.38 26.99 -3.33
N ALA A 162 -5.18 27.54 -3.08
CA ALA A 162 -4.60 28.60 -3.92
C ALA A 162 -4.42 28.12 -5.38
N ILE A 163 -3.95 26.89 -5.55
CA ILE A 163 -3.80 26.23 -6.84
C ILE A 163 -5.14 26.09 -7.57
N VAL A 164 -6.16 25.57 -6.88
CA VAL A 164 -7.50 25.36 -7.45
C VAL A 164 -8.13 26.69 -7.87
N SER A 165 -7.99 27.74 -7.05
CA SER A 165 -8.47 29.09 -7.40
C SER A 165 -7.78 29.63 -8.66
N SER A 166 -6.46 29.51 -8.74
CA SER A 166 -5.69 29.92 -9.92
C SER A 166 -6.14 29.19 -11.20
N LEU A 167 -6.42 27.89 -11.10
CA LEU A 167 -6.93 27.08 -12.22
C LEU A 167 -8.34 27.47 -12.66
N LYS A 168 -9.21 27.92 -11.74
CA LYS A 168 -10.57 28.39 -12.06
C LYS A 168 -10.56 29.74 -12.77
N GLU A 169 -9.64 30.62 -12.40
CA GLU A 169 -9.54 31.98 -12.94
C GLU A 169 -8.81 32.03 -14.29
N THR A 170 -7.97 31.04 -14.60
CA THR A 170 -7.19 31.02 -15.84
C THR A 170 -7.94 30.40 -17.02
N ASN A 171 -8.01 31.12 -18.13
CA ASN A 171 -8.51 30.60 -19.40
C ASN A 171 -7.49 29.60 -19.98
N LEU A 172 -7.80 28.30 -19.91
CA LEU A 172 -6.89 27.20 -20.28
C LEU A 172 -6.37 27.29 -21.73
N SER A 173 -7.12 27.95 -22.62
CA SER A 173 -6.82 28.10 -24.06
C SER A 173 -5.74 29.14 -24.40
N LYS A 174 -5.34 30.02 -23.46
CA LYS A 174 -4.35 31.10 -23.71
C LYS A 174 -2.98 30.84 -23.07
N ARG A 175 -2.68 29.59 -22.73
CA ARG A 175 -1.60 29.28 -21.80
C ARG A 175 -0.26 29.07 -22.50
N ALA A 176 0.70 29.97 -22.24
CA ALA A 176 2.06 29.92 -22.78
C ALA A 176 3.10 29.29 -21.83
N GLN A 177 2.77 29.06 -20.56
CA GLN A 177 3.69 28.51 -19.55
C GLN A 177 3.07 27.40 -18.69
N SER A 178 3.87 26.36 -18.44
CA SER A 178 3.56 25.27 -17.51
C SER A 178 3.48 25.81 -16.07
N LEU A 179 2.40 25.47 -15.33
CA LEU A 179 2.36 25.75 -13.89
C LEU A 179 3.29 24.74 -13.23
N ARG A 180 4.34 25.22 -12.58
CA ARG A 180 5.14 24.38 -11.69
C ARG A 180 4.41 24.29 -10.36
N MET A 181 3.66 23.20 -10.16
CA MET A 181 2.88 22.96 -8.95
C MET A 181 3.77 22.20 -7.98
N VAL A 182 4.55 22.93 -7.18
CA VAL A 182 5.42 22.33 -6.15
C VAL A 182 4.83 22.68 -4.79
N PRO A 183 4.69 21.72 -3.87
CA PRO A 183 4.31 22.04 -2.50
C PRO A 183 5.33 23.01 -1.88
N PRO A 184 4.88 23.94 -1.04
CA PRO A 184 5.75 24.79 -0.23
C PRO A 184 6.84 24.01 0.53
N VAL A 185 8.04 24.56 0.63
CA VAL A 185 9.22 23.87 1.19
C VAL A 185 9.08 23.63 2.70
N ASP A 186 8.44 24.56 3.40
CA ASP A 186 8.06 24.48 4.82
C ASP A 186 7.10 23.32 5.13
N LEU A 187 6.20 22.99 4.20
CA LEU A 187 5.32 21.83 4.35
C LEU A 187 6.06 20.50 4.32
N MET A 188 7.17 20.42 3.59
CA MET A 188 8.00 19.20 3.53
C MET A 188 8.66 18.87 4.87
N GLU A 189 8.85 19.87 5.74
CA GLU A 189 9.36 19.67 7.11
C GLU A 189 8.25 19.24 8.07
N THR A 190 6.99 19.59 7.77
CA THR A 190 5.81 19.30 8.62
C THR A 190 5.26 17.88 8.41
N VAL A 191 5.56 17.27 7.26
CA VAL A 191 5.18 15.88 6.92
C VAL A 191 6.11 14.84 7.57
N ARG A 192 7.15 15.26 8.31
CA ARG A 192 8.11 14.37 8.97
C ARG A 192 7.62 13.82 10.29
#